data_AF-A0A920PK23-F1
#
_entry.id   AF-A0A920PK23-F1
#
_cell.length_a   1.000
_cell.length_b   1.000
_cell.length_c   1.000
_cell.angle_alpha   90.00
_cell.angle_beta   90.00
_cell.angle_gamma   90.00
#
_symmetry.space_group_name_H-M   'P 1'
#
loop_
_entity.id
_entity.type
_entity.pdbx_description
1 polymer ?
#
loop_
_entity_poly.entity_id
_entity_poly.type
_entity_poly.pdbx_seq_one_letter_code
_entity_poly.pdbx_strand_id
1 'polypeptide(L)'
;MLSHNNLSSNALALHKAWGFQKGDVLLHALPLFHVHGLFVAVHCAMLNASSMLFLPRFDAEEVVRYLPQVTVKMGVPTFYSRLLEVAELDPETCNSIRLFISGSAPLLPEIWYAFRDRQDLKSSNVTA
;
A
#
# COMPACT_ATOMS: atom_id res chain seq x y z
N MET A 1 1.23 23.38 -12.06
CA MET A 1 2.44 23.41 -11.21
C MET A 1 2.06 22.97 -9.80
N LEU A 2 2.90 22.16 -9.14
CA LEU A 2 2.73 21.76 -7.75
C LEU A 2 3.68 22.59 -6.87
N SER A 3 3.17 23.19 -5.79
CA SER A 3 4.00 23.91 -4.81
C SER A 3 4.43 23.01 -3.66
N HIS A 4 5.47 23.43 -2.91
CA HIS A 4 5.86 22.75 -1.68
C HIS A 4 4.71 22.64 -0.66
N ASN A 5 3.85 23.66 -0.58
CA ASN A 5 2.70 23.64 0.32
C ASN A 5 1.66 22.60 -0.11
N ASN A 6 1.42 22.44 -1.42
CA ASN A 6 0.53 21.36 -1.91
C ASN A 6 1.05 19.98 -1.52
N LEU A 7 2.36 19.74 -1.67
CA LEU A 7 2.96 18.43 -1.37
C LEU A 7 2.97 18.14 0.14
N SER A 8 3.39 19.11 0.96
CA SER A 8 3.50 18.94 2.41
C SER A 8 2.13 18.82 3.09
N SER A 9 1.17 19.68 2.74
CA SER A 9 -0.20 19.58 3.29
C SER A 9 -0.86 18.23 2.95
N ASN A 10 -0.68 17.72 1.73
CA ASN A 10 -1.19 16.42 1.33
C ASN A 10 -0.53 15.28 2.10
N ALA A 11 0.80 15.25 2.21
CA ALA A 11 1.52 14.22 2.96
C ALA A 11 1.14 14.21 4.45
N LEU A 12 0.99 15.37 5.08
CA LEU A 12 0.56 15.48 6.48
C LEU A 12 -0.88 14.98 6.68
N ALA A 13 -1.79 15.31 5.76
CA ALA A 13 -3.16 14.84 5.81
C ALA A 13 -3.24 13.32 5.67
N LEU A 14 -2.49 12.73 4.74
CA LEU A 14 -2.46 11.29 4.51
C LEU A 14 -1.78 10.53 5.64
N HIS A 15 -0.64 11.02 6.15
CA HIS A 15 0.04 10.45 7.32
C HIS A 15 -0.92 10.33 8.51
N LYS A 16 -1.69 11.39 8.78
CA LYS A 16 -2.71 11.40 9.83
C LYS A 16 -3.88 10.45 9.50
N ALA A 17 -4.44 10.53 8.29
CA ALA A 17 -5.62 9.75 7.90
C ALA A 17 -5.35 8.24 7.90
N TRP A 18 -4.17 7.83 7.45
CA TRP A 18 -3.74 6.43 7.42
C TRP A 18 -3.07 5.96 8.70
N GLY A 19 -2.90 6.86 9.67
CA GLY A 19 -2.37 6.57 10.99
C GLY A 19 -1.01 5.90 10.92
N PHE A 20 -0.07 6.44 10.15
CA PHE A 20 1.30 5.94 10.10
C PHE A 20 1.92 5.94 11.52
N GLN A 21 2.57 4.84 11.88
CA GLN A 21 3.04 4.56 13.24
C GLN A 21 4.55 4.32 13.25
N LYS A 22 5.21 4.59 14.38
CA LYS A 22 6.63 4.26 14.55
C LYS A 22 6.86 2.77 14.31
N GLY A 23 7.82 2.45 13.45
CA GLY A 23 8.14 1.08 13.07
C GLY A 23 7.38 0.57 11.84
N ASP A 24 6.49 1.38 11.23
CA ASP A 24 5.88 1.00 9.96
C ASP A 24 6.95 0.80 8.88
N VAL A 25 6.78 -0.25 8.09
CA VAL A 25 7.62 -0.58 6.94
C VAL A 25 6.74 -0.59 5.69
N LEU A 26 7.06 0.27 4.73
CA LEU A 26 6.32 0.38 3.47
C LEU A 26 6.93 -0.57 2.42
N LEU A 27 6.12 -1.44 1.84
CA LEU A 27 6.46 -2.15 0.61
C LEU A 27 6.16 -1.26 -0.59
N HIS A 28 7.21 -0.82 -1.28
CA HIS A 28 7.11 0.09 -2.41
C HIS A 28 7.42 -0.62 -3.73
N ALA A 29 6.41 -0.69 -4.60
CA ALA A 29 6.53 -1.28 -5.95
C ALA A 29 5.89 -0.39 -7.04
N LEU A 30 5.62 0.87 -6.70
CA LEU A 30 5.01 1.86 -7.60
C LEU A 30 6.08 2.64 -8.36
N PRO A 31 5.81 3.14 -9.57
CA PRO A 31 6.75 4.01 -10.27
C PRO A 31 6.91 5.38 -9.59
N LEU A 32 8.14 5.87 -9.49
CA LEU A 32 8.45 7.19 -8.92
C LEU A 32 8.17 8.37 -9.87
N PHE A 33 7.89 8.12 -11.14
CA PHE A 33 7.50 9.18 -12.08
C PHE A 33 6.00 9.53 -11.99
N HIS A 34 5.25 8.89 -11.09
CA HIS A 34 3.82 9.13 -10.88
C HIS A 34 3.54 9.59 -9.43
N VAL A 35 2.56 10.48 -9.25
CA VAL A 35 2.19 11.10 -7.96
C VAL A 35 1.96 10.10 -6.84
N HIS A 36 1.35 8.95 -7.14
CA HIS A 36 1.08 7.92 -6.15
C HIS A 36 2.36 7.29 -5.59
N GLY A 37 3.31 6.95 -6.47
CA GLY A 37 4.58 6.39 -6.03
C GLY A 37 5.43 7.43 -5.28
N LEU A 38 5.57 8.62 -5.86
CA LEU A 38 6.48 9.62 -5.31
C LEU A 38 5.89 10.40 -4.13
N PHE A 39 4.80 11.11 -4.34
CA PHE A 39 4.32 12.09 -3.36
C PHE A 39 3.39 11.50 -2.31
N VAL A 40 2.69 10.42 -2.63
CA VAL A 40 1.80 9.74 -1.68
C VAL A 40 2.60 8.72 -0.87
N ALA A 41 3.23 7.75 -1.53
CA ALA A 41 3.91 6.67 -0.83
C ALA A 41 5.23 7.10 -0.17
N VAL A 42 6.18 7.63 -0.94
CA VAL A 42 7.52 7.97 -0.39
C VAL A 42 7.44 9.10 0.64
N HIS A 43 6.65 10.17 0.42
CA HIS A 43 6.53 11.22 1.43
C HIS A 43 5.91 10.75 2.74
N CYS A 44 4.88 9.89 2.72
CA CYS A 44 4.30 9.35 3.95
C CYS A 44 5.33 8.53 4.73
N ALA A 45 6.10 7.68 4.03
CA ALA A 45 7.17 6.91 4.66
C ALA A 45 8.28 7.82 5.23
N MET A 46 8.74 8.82 4.47
CA MET A 46 9.77 9.76 4.92
C MET A 46 9.32 10.59 6.11
N LEU A 47 8.10 11.13 6.08
CA LEU A 47 7.53 11.91 7.18
C LEU A 47 7.43 11.10 8.47
N ASN A 48 7.16 9.80 8.36
CA ASN A 48 7.07 8.88 9.49
C ASN A 48 8.42 8.30 9.93
N ALA A 49 9.51 8.57 9.20
CA ALA A 49 10.79 7.88 9.33
C ALA A 49 10.66 6.33 9.21
N SER A 50 9.72 5.88 8.37
CA SER A 50 9.51 4.46 8.05
C SER A 50 10.62 3.92 7.16
N SER A 51 11.02 2.68 7.40
CA SER A 51 11.80 1.92 6.43
C SER A 51 10.94 1.59 5.20
N MET A 52 11.59 1.44 4.05
CA MET A 52 10.93 1.02 2.82
C MET A 52 11.62 -0.23 2.28
N LEU A 53 10.84 -1.28 2.01
CA LEU A 53 11.29 -2.36 1.14
C LEU A 53 10.98 -1.95 -0.29
N PHE A 54 12.03 -1.61 -1.03
CA PHE A 54 11.93 -0.91 -2.30
C PHE A 54 12.15 -1.86 -3.48
N LEU A 55 11.08 -2.27 -4.15
CA LEU A 55 11.13 -3.11 -5.33
C LEU A 55 11.33 -2.26 -6.59
N PRO A 56 12.13 -2.72 -7.58
CA PRO A 56 12.37 -1.97 -8.81
C PRO A 56 11.12 -1.85 -9.69
N ARG A 57 10.19 -2.81 -9.57
CA ARG A 57 8.90 -2.87 -10.25
C ARG A 57 7.95 -3.79 -9.50
N PHE A 58 6.68 -3.74 -9.86
CA PHE A 58 5.72 -4.72 -9.38
C PHE A 58 5.97 -6.11 -9.98
N ASP A 59 5.98 -7.08 -9.09
CA ASP A 59 5.94 -8.50 -9.34
C ASP A 59 5.10 -9.13 -8.23
N ALA A 60 4.08 -9.91 -8.58
CA ALA A 60 3.07 -10.35 -7.61
C ALA A 60 3.66 -11.36 -6.60
N GLU A 61 4.48 -12.30 -7.08
CA GLU A 61 5.11 -13.32 -6.25
C GLU A 61 6.14 -12.68 -5.31
N GLU A 62 6.97 -11.76 -5.81
CA GLU A 62 7.90 -10.99 -4.99
C GLU A 62 7.16 -10.21 -3.89
N VAL A 63 6.08 -9.52 -4.26
CA VAL A 63 5.28 -8.75 -3.30
C VAL A 63 4.76 -9.67 -2.20
N VAL A 64 4.10 -10.79 -2.56
CA VAL A 64 3.57 -11.76 -1.58
C VAL A 64 4.67 -12.29 -0.66
N ARG A 65 5.85 -12.63 -1.20
CA ARG A 65 6.98 -13.10 -0.41
C ARG A 65 7.48 -12.08 0.63
N TYR A 66 7.35 -10.79 0.34
CA TYR A 66 7.77 -9.72 1.25
C TYR A 66 6.67 -9.22 2.19
N LEU A 67 5.40 -9.59 1.98
CA LEU A 67 4.30 -9.17 2.85
C LEU A 67 4.54 -9.47 4.35
N PRO A 68 5.13 -10.61 4.77
CA PRO A 68 5.38 -10.89 6.19
C PRO A 68 6.38 -9.94 6.87
N GLN A 69 7.12 -9.13 6.10
CA GLN A 69 8.18 -8.24 6.60
C GLN A 69 7.77 -6.76 6.61
N VAL A 70 6.55 -6.46 6.15
CA VAL A 70 6.09 -5.08 5.95
C VAL A 70 4.75 -4.86 6.64
N THR A 71 4.41 -3.59 6.90
CA THR A 71 3.18 -3.22 7.62
C THR A 71 2.22 -2.39 6.76
N VAL A 72 2.73 -1.75 5.71
CA VAL A 72 1.93 -0.94 4.79
C VAL A 72 2.26 -1.32 3.34
N LYS A 73 1.23 -1.49 2.51
CA LYS A 73 1.39 -1.67 1.07
C LYS A 73 0.43 -0.75 0.31
N MET A 74 1.02 0.05 -0.58
CA MET A 74 0.27 0.89 -1.52
C MET A 74 0.31 0.26 -2.92
N GLY A 75 -0.77 0.42 -3.68
CA GLY A 75 -0.84 -0.11 -5.03
C GLY A 75 -1.98 0.47 -5.84
N VAL A 76 -2.05 0.06 -7.10
CA VAL A 76 -3.17 0.35 -7.99
C VAL A 76 -4.12 -0.85 -8.05
N PRO A 77 -5.39 -0.71 -8.52
CA PRO A 77 -6.34 -1.82 -8.58
C PRO A 77 -5.78 -3.09 -9.27
N THR A 78 -5.00 -2.92 -10.34
CA THR A 78 -4.39 -4.04 -11.07
C THR A 78 -3.34 -4.81 -10.26
N PHE A 79 -2.74 -4.20 -9.22
CA PHE A 79 -1.89 -4.96 -8.29
C PHE A 79 -2.74 -5.94 -7.51
N TYR A 80 -3.90 -5.50 -7.02
CA TYR A 80 -4.76 -6.34 -6.18
C TYR A 80 -5.39 -7.49 -6.95
N SER A 81 -5.82 -7.27 -8.21
CA SER A 81 -6.27 -8.37 -9.05
C SER A 81 -5.17 -9.41 -9.29
N ARG A 82 -3.93 -8.97 -9.54
CA ARG A 82 -2.80 -9.89 -9.75
C ARG A 82 -2.33 -10.58 -8.48
N LEU A 83 -2.46 -9.93 -7.32
CA LEU A 83 -2.14 -10.57 -6.03
C LEU A 83 -3.14 -11.68 -5.71
N LEU A 84 -4.42 -11.52 -6.08
CA LEU A 84 -5.43 -12.56 -5.92
C LEU A 84 -5.15 -13.83 -6.75
N GLU A 85 -4.30 -13.73 -7.78
CA GLU A 85 -3.87 -14.87 -8.59
C GLU A 85 -2.71 -15.66 -7.95
N VAL A 86 -2.06 -15.13 -6.90
CA VAL A 86 -0.96 -15.80 -6.20
C VAL A 86 -1.52 -16.72 -5.12
N ALA A 87 -1.20 -18.01 -5.20
CA ALA A 87 -1.76 -19.03 -4.33
C ALA A 87 -1.43 -18.80 -2.84
N GLU A 88 -0.22 -18.32 -2.57
CA GLU A 88 0.35 -18.03 -1.26
C GLU A 88 -0.20 -16.75 -0.62
N LEU A 89 -1.05 -15.98 -1.33
CA LEU A 89 -1.74 -14.86 -0.71
C LEU A 89 -2.84 -15.38 0.23
N ASP A 90 -2.55 -15.40 1.52
CA ASP A 90 -3.44 -15.87 2.59
C ASP A 90 -3.34 -14.96 3.84
N PRO A 91 -4.15 -15.20 4.88
CA PRO A 91 -4.10 -14.38 6.10
C PRO A 91 -2.77 -14.44 6.84
N GLU A 92 -2.08 -15.59 6.84
CA GLU A 92 -0.79 -15.75 7.52
C GLU A 92 0.30 -14.88 6.87
N THR A 93 0.34 -14.89 5.54
CA THR A 93 1.31 -14.11 4.76
C THR A 93 1.10 -12.60 4.90
N CYS A 94 -0.10 -12.17 5.27
CA CYS A 94 -0.46 -10.78 5.46
C CYS A 94 -0.58 -10.35 6.93
N ASN A 95 -0.27 -11.22 7.89
CA ASN A 95 -0.52 -10.98 9.32
C ASN A 95 0.20 -9.73 9.86
N SER A 96 1.35 -9.34 9.29
CA SER A 96 2.07 -8.12 9.66
C SER A 96 1.49 -6.84 9.06
N ILE A 97 0.61 -6.95 8.05
CA ILE A 97 0.06 -5.79 7.33
C ILE A 97 -1.05 -5.14 8.15
N ARG A 98 -0.82 -3.89 8.51
CA ARG A 98 -1.81 -3.02 9.13
C ARG A 98 -2.73 -2.36 8.11
N LEU A 99 -2.19 -2.02 6.94
CA LEU A 99 -2.89 -1.19 5.96
C LEU A 99 -2.53 -1.52 4.51
N PHE A 100 -3.56 -1.85 3.74
CA PHE A 100 -3.51 -1.87 2.28
C PHE A 100 -4.18 -0.61 1.70
N ILE A 101 -3.56 0.01 0.69
CA ILE A 101 -4.09 1.21 0.02
C ILE A 101 -4.15 0.98 -1.49
N SER A 102 -5.34 1.09 -2.06
CA SER A 102 -5.54 1.10 -3.51
C SER A 102 -5.84 2.52 -3.99
N GLY A 103 -5.19 2.97 -5.07
CA GLY A 103 -5.45 4.29 -5.63
C GLY A 103 -5.05 4.42 -7.10
N SER A 104 -5.09 5.65 -7.64
CA SER A 104 -4.82 5.99 -9.05
C SER A 104 -5.84 5.50 -10.09
N ALA A 105 -6.74 4.58 -9.73
CA ALA A 105 -7.87 4.16 -10.53
C ALA A 105 -8.98 3.59 -9.62
N PRO A 106 -10.23 3.50 -10.09
CA PRO A 106 -11.32 2.89 -9.32
C PRO A 106 -11.01 1.44 -8.97
N LEU A 107 -11.10 1.08 -7.68
CA LEU A 107 -11.09 -0.31 -7.25
C LEU A 107 -12.48 -0.89 -7.45
N LEU A 108 -12.58 -1.94 -8.27
CA LEU A 108 -13.85 -2.61 -8.52
C LEU A 108 -14.36 -3.31 -7.25
N PRO A 109 -15.67 -3.24 -6.92
CA PRO A 109 -16.23 -3.90 -5.76
C PRO A 109 -15.92 -5.41 -5.69
N GLU A 110 -15.87 -6.08 -6.84
CA GLU A 110 -15.59 -7.51 -6.93
C GLU A 110 -14.16 -7.83 -6.47
N ILE A 111 -13.18 -7.00 -6.87
CA ILE A 111 -11.79 -7.13 -6.42
C ILE A 111 -11.69 -6.85 -4.92
N TRP A 112 -12.41 -5.82 -4.45
CA TRP A 112 -12.46 -5.49 -3.02
C TRP A 112 -13.00 -6.65 -2.18
N TYR A 113 -14.15 -7.23 -2.55
CA TYR A 113 -14.74 -8.34 -1.81
C TYR A 113 -13.84 -9.58 -1.83
N ALA A 114 -13.30 -9.94 -3.00
CA ALA A 114 -12.38 -11.07 -3.11
C ALA A 114 -11.12 -10.88 -2.25
N PHE A 115 -10.54 -9.67 -2.25
CA PHE A 115 -9.34 -9.37 -1.46
C PHE A 115 -9.63 -9.38 0.05
N ARG A 116 -10.78 -8.81 0.47
CA ARG A 116 -11.22 -8.84 1.87
C ARG A 116 -11.44 -10.28 2.35
N ASP A 117 -12.16 -11.08 1.56
CA ASP A 117 -12.57 -12.44 1.94
C ASP A 117 -11.37 -13.40 1.98
N ARG A 118 -10.41 -13.25 1.05
CA ARG A 118 -9.17 -14.03 1.04
C ARG A 118 -8.31 -13.82 2.28
N GLN A 119 -8.44 -12.66 2.90
CA GLN A 119 -7.59 -12.19 4.00
C GLN A 119 -8.25 -12.32 5.38
N ASP A 120 -9.51 -12.80 5.43
CA ASP A 120 -10.36 -12.78 6.64
C ASP A 120 -10.37 -11.39 7.33
N LEU A 121 -10.25 -10.32 6.53
CA LEU A 121 -10.12 -8.97 7.06
C LEU A 121 -11.46 -8.53 7.65
N LYS A 122 -11.51 -8.39 8.98
CA LYS A 122 -12.49 -7.53 9.63
C LYS A 122 -12.39 -6.14 8.98
N SER A 123 -13.53 -5.55 8.65
CA SER A 123 -13.74 -4.43 7.72
C SER A 123 -13.02 -3.09 8.02
N SER A 124 -12.01 -3.03 8.90
CA SER A 124 -11.37 -1.81 9.38
C SER A 124 -10.03 -1.43 8.73
N ASN A 125 -9.40 -2.27 7.90
CA ASN A 125 -7.97 -2.14 7.58
C ASN A 125 -7.64 -1.78 6.12
N VAL A 126 -8.63 -1.47 5.28
CA VAL A 126 -8.37 -1.07 3.89
C VAL A 126 -9.21 0.16 3.59
N THR A 127 -8.54 1.25 3.20
CA THR A 127 -9.19 2.48 2.73
C THR A 127 -9.01 2.58 1.23
N ALA A 128 -10.11 2.83 0.51
CA ALA A 128 -10.09 3.22 -0.90
C ALA A 128 -9.65 4.68 -1.08
#